data_AF-A0A3M1D1X6-F1
#
_entry.id   AF-A0A3M1D1X6-F1
#
_cell.length_a   1.000
_cell.length_b   1.000
_cell.length_c   1.000
_cell.angle_alpha   90.00
_cell.angle_beta   90.00
_cell.angle_gamma   90.00
#
_symmetry.space_group_name_H-M   'P 1'
#
loop_
_entity.id
_entity.type
_entity.pdbx_description
1 polymer ?
#
loop_
_entity_poly.entity_id
_entity_poly.type
_entity_poly.pdbx_seq_one_letter_code
_entity_poly.pdbx_strand_id
1 'polypeptide(L)'
;MRAMTPLLSALFPVLLGAGCDLVITDAEHAARLDADGDGHIAVEHGGDDCDDDDATIHPGADEECDGVDNDCDDDIDEDVSVTVYDDADGDGYGDSSTEHLGCKGDPDVTIVDGDCDDENEAVHPDATEVCGDGVDDDCSGDDSPCPPIDLGEVRSGNGSAPGDLYGFALAGSGAALVVGAPGWNGDRGAVSFHEDASTGSISLNSGDIVFRGTTDGDRVGTAVALVGNMLGTGQPTIAIGAPGSNGGSGAVYLLSPDHSGDVYPVQADASVEPVLVDLSLGQAVSRVGDVTGDDADDMVVGAPAWSNSTGAAVIVPGPITGIIDPLTDNHYWTGESEADDAGRSLAGAGDVDGDGVNDVLVGAWTAGGDLSGATYLLLGPITSSGTLADADAILRGNPADISGLPLAGGGDVDGDGRADFAIEAIGLDTDFGSVGTTFLFSGVDWTTGTLPSSIYDATATITQGADGDTNAPDGLALRIRGDFNEDGRDDLIIGQPGHASKRGSVSLFLSPLEGTLTIHDAYRHLQGVSGSDRTGTSATTLTIDADGRDDIIVGAPGVDEDQGAIYVVTSSEW
;
A
#
# COMPACT_ATOMS: atom_id res chain seq x y z
N MET A 1 77.31 63.95 -10.33
CA MET A 1 76.89 64.20 -11.73
C MET A 1 75.81 65.27 -11.65
N ARG A 2 76.10 66.56 -11.91
CA ARG A 2 76.00 67.23 -13.23
C ARG A 2 74.73 66.77 -13.99
N ALA A 3 73.81 67.61 -14.46
CA ALA A 3 73.78 69.07 -14.67
C ALA A 3 72.31 69.47 -15.01
N MET A 4 71.84 70.65 -14.60
CA MET A 4 71.59 71.84 -15.45
C MET A 4 70.13 72.04 -15.93
N THR A 5 69.61 73.19 -15.51
CA THR A 5 68.44 73.98 -15.93
C THR A 5 68.52 74.41 -17.40
N PRO A 6 67.45 75.01 -18.00
CA PRO A 6 67.40 76.48 -18.03
C PRO A 6 66.01 77.11 -17.91
N LEU A 7 66.02 78.37 -17.41
CA LEU A 7 65.00 79.39 -17.61
C LEU A 7 65.00 79.88 -19.07
N LEU A 8 63.84 80.33 -19.59
CA LEU A 8 63.82 81.50 -20.48
C LEU A 8 62.53 82.33 -20.34
N SER A 9 62.73 83.63 -20.35
CA SER A 9 61.82 84.76 -20.12
C SER A 9 61.37 85.37 -21.46
N ALA A 10 60.13 85.87 -21.56
CA ALA A 10 59.73 87.00 -22.41
C ALA A 10 58.30 87.46 -22.01
N LEU A 11 58.13 88.63 -21.38
CA LEU A 11 57.85 89.95 -21.97
C LEU A 11 56.37 90.21 -22.32
N PHE A 12 55.79 91.14 -21.55
CA PHE A 12 54.54 91.89 -21.74
C PHE A 12 54.37 92.47 -23.16
N PRO A 13 53.12 92.72 -23.61
CA PRO A 13 52.61 94.10 -23.51
C PRO A 13 51.13 94.22 -23.07
N VAL A 14 50.87 95.32 -22.36
CA VAL A 14 49.55 95.91 -22.12
C VAL A 14 49.03 96.50 -23.44
N LEU A 15 47.77 96.25 -23.81
CA LEU A 15 46.98 97.22 -24.58
C LEU A 15 45.48 97.09 -24.26
N LEU A 16 44.87 98.26 -24.12
CA LEU A 16 43.50 98.55 -23.68
C LEU A 16 42.39 97.98 -24.59
N GLY A 17 41.29 97.57 -23.95
CA GLY A 17 39.96 98.13 -24.20
C GLY A 17 39.08 97.47 -25.26
N ALA A 18 38.03 96.78 -24.79
CA ALA A 18 36.64 96.94 -25.23
C ALA A 18 35.76 96.09 -24.32
N GLY A 19 34.68 96.67 -23.79
CA GLY A 19 33.70 95.94 -23.00
C GLY A 19 33.00 94.88 -23.85
N CYS A 20 32.70 93.76 -23.21
CA CYS A 20 31.56 92.95 -23.57
C CYS A 20 30.83 92.61 -22.27
N ASP A 21 29.57 93.04 -22.24
CA ASP A 21 28.50 92.58 -21.37
C ASP A 21 28.66 91.09 -21.07
N LEU A 22 28.84 90.71 -19.79
CA LEU A 22 28.66 89.33 -19.38
C LEU A 22 27.16 89.14 -19.17
N VAL A 23 26.43 89.04 -20.28
CA VAL A 23 25.19 88.29 -20.29
C VAL A 23 25.62 86.85 -20.06
N ILE A 24 25.36 86.32 -18.86
CA ILE A 24 25.33 84.87 -18.67
C ILE A 24 24.17 84.39 -19.53
N THR A 25 24.46 83.95 -20.75
CA THR A 25 23.48 83.30 -21.61
C THR A 25 23.26 81.90 -21.06
N ASP A 26 22.24 81.76 -20.22
CA ASP A 26 21.12 80.80 -20.32
C ASP A 26 21.40 79.31 -20.62
N ALA A 27 22.62 78.81 -20.42
CA ALA A 27 22.92 77.38 -20.48
C ALA A 27 23.78 76.92 -19.30
N GLU A 28 24.85 77.65 -18.94
CA GLU A 28 25.70 77.31 -17.78
C GLU A 28 25.06 77.65 -16.40
N HIS A 29 23.97 78.43 -16.38
CA HIS A 29 23.20 78.71 -15.15
C HIS A 29 21.99 77.78 -15.02
N ALA A 30 21.39 77.35 -16.13
CA ALA A 30 20.33 76.35 -16.16
C ALA A 30 20.89 74.99 -15.73
N ALA A 31 22.04 74.57 -16.29
CA ALA A 31 22.75 73.33 -15.90
C ALA A 31 23.35 73.32 -14.47
N ARG A 32 23.08 74.34 -13.66
CA ARG A 32 23.43 74.41 -12.24
C ARG A 32 22.20 74.42 -11.32
N LEU A 33 21.04 74.59 -11.91
CA LEU A 33 19.75 74.61 -11.24
C LEU A 33 18.96 73.34 -11.53
N ASP A 34 19.29 72.66 -12.64
CA ASP A 34 18.72 71.45 -13.21
C ASP A 34 19.94 70.68 -13.75
N ALA A 35 20.55 69.82 -12.95
CA ALA A 35 21.86 69.24 -13.25
C ALA A 35 21.79 68.01 -14.16
N ASP A 36 20.71 67.24 -14.12
CA ASP A 36 20.46 66.09 -14.99
C ASP A 36 19.73 66.45 -16.32
N GLY A 37 19.08 67.61 -16.38
CA GLY A 37 18.43 68.15 -17.57
C GLY A 37 17.00 67.66 -17.82
N ASP A 38 16.29 67.17 -16.81
CA ASP A 38 14.91 66.69 -16.90
C ASP A 38 13.86 67.83 -16.97
N GLY A 39 14.24 69.04 -16.54
CA GLY A 39 13.42 70.23 -16.52
C GLY A 39 12.83 70.61 -15.16
N HIS A 40 13.17 69.87 -14.10
CA HIS A 40 12.91 70.19 -12.70
C HIS A 40 14.13 70.87 -12.07
N ILE A 41 13.97 71.50 -10.91
CA ILE A 41 15.03 72.28 -10.26
C ILE A 41 15.25 71.73 -8.86
N ALA A 42 16.50 71.49 -8.46
CA ALA A 42 16.86 71.06 -7.10
C ALA A 42 16.09 71.78 -5.98
N VAL A 43 15.63 71.03 -4.97
CA VAL A 43 15.00 71.59 -3.75
C VAL A 43 15.87 72.66 -3.08
N GLU A 44 17.20 72.50 -3.06
CA GLU A 44 18.12 73.47 -2.44
C GLU A 44 18.19 74.83 -3.17
N HIS A 45 17.65 74.89 -4.39
CA HIS A 45 17.51 76.09 -5.19
C HIS A 45 16.06 76.58 -5.29
N GLY A 46 15.15 75.97 -4.53
CA GLY A 46 13.76 76.35 -4.40
C GLY A 46 12.85 75.82 -5.51
N GLY A 47 13.27 74.77 -6.22
CA GLY A 47 12.41 73.93 -7.05
C GLY A 47 11.84 72.75 -6.26
N ASP A 48 11.39 71.73 -6.99
CA ASP A 48 10.63 70.58 -6.50
C ASP A 48 11.29 69.23 -6.80
N ASP A 49 12.47 69.21 -7.42
CA ASP A 49 13.25 68.02 -7.72
C ASP A 49 13.94 67.44 -6.47
N CYS A 50 13.64 66.18 -6.14
CA CYS A 50 14.21 65.49 -4.99
C CYS A 50 15.57 64.81 -5.26
N ASP A 51 15.98 64.58 -6.51
CA ASP A 51 17.35 64.14 -6.89
C ASP A 51 17.83 64.75 -8.23
N ASP A 52 18.33 65.98 -8.16
CA ASP A 52 18.81 66.81 -9.30
C ASP A 52 19.99 66.20 -10.09
N ASP A 53 20.56 65.06 -9.64
CA ASP A 53 21.60 64.31 -10.35
C ASP A 53 21.02 63.13 -11.19
N ASP A 54 19.73 62.81 -11.07
CA ASP A 54 19.05 61.70 -11.75
C ASP A 54 17.70 62.05 -12.41
N ALA A 55 17.70 62.15 -13.74
CA ALA A 55 16.57 62.59 -14.55
C ALA A 55 15.33 61.67 -14.53
N THR A 56 15.35 60.58 -13.76
CA THR A 56 14.19 59.71 -13.51
C THR A 56 13.51 59.97 -12.17
N ILE A 57 14.04 60.85 -11.33
CA ILE A 57 13.52 61.15 -9.99
C ILE A 57 13.09 62.61 -9.96
N HIS A 58 11.80 62.87 -10.16
CA HIS A 58 11.25 64.23 -10.20
C HIS A 58 9.72 64.25 -10.02
N PRO A 59 9.13 65.39 -9.62
CA PRO A 59 7.68 65.55 -9.48
C PRO A 59 6.84 65.01 -10.63
N GLY A 60 6.08 63.95 -10.37
CA GLY A 60 5.21 63.29 -11.36
C GLY A 60 5.93 62.43 -12.40
N ALA A 61 7.11 61.90 -12.07
CA ALA A 61 7.69 60.73 -12.74
C ALA A 61 6.76 59.50 -12.58
N ASP A 62 7.01 58.44 -13.36
CA ASP A 62 6.36 57.16 -13.12
C ASP A 62 7.18 56.42 -12.04
N GLU A 63 6.54 55.92 -10.98
CA GLU A 63 7.20 55.09 -9.96
C GLU A 63 7.84 53.82 -10.56
N GLU A 64 9.05 53.51 -10.13
CA GLU A 64 9.74 52.24 -10.38
C GLU A 64 9.95 51.53 -9.04
N CYS A 65 9.72 50.22 -8.94
CA CYS A 65 10.02 49.54 -7.68
C CYS A 65 11.53 49.32 -7.49
N ASP A 66 12.19 50.35 -6.97
CA ASP A 66 13.59 50.34 -6.58
C ASP A 66 13.82 50.84 -5.13
N GLY A 67 12.72 51.13 -4.41
CA GLY A 67 12.75 51.65 -3.05
C GLY A 67 13.11 53.14 -2.98
N VAL A 68 12.99 53.85 -4.10
CA VAL A 68 13.16 55.30 -4.22
C VAL A 68 11.80 55.92 -4.56
N ASP A 69 11.52 57.08 -3.98
CA ASP A 69 10.39 57.93 -4.34
C ASP A 69 10.75 58.64 -5.67
N ASN A 70 10.29 58.11 -6.80
CA ASN A 70 10.64 58.64 -8.11
C ASN A 70 9.83 59.90 -8.45
N ASP A 71 8.60 60.00 -7.95
CA ASP A 71 7.69 61.09 -8.25
C ASP A 71 7.70 62.24 -7.21
N CYS A 72 8.57 62.12 -6.20
CA CYS A 72 8.85 63.07 -5.14
C CYS A 72 7.61 63.45 -4.29
N ASP A 73 6.70 62.51 -4.01
CA ASP A 73 5.47 62.76 -3.25
C ASP A 73 5.49 62.35 -1.76
N ASP A 74 6.65 61.88 -1.27
CA ASP A 74 6.95 61.33 0.06
C ASP A 74 6.40 59.90 0.31
N ASP A 75 5.66 59.30 -0.62
CA ASP A 75 5.39 57.86 -0.63
C ASP A 75 6.47 57.15 -1.50
N ILE A 76 6.67 55.84 -1.30
CA ILE A 76 7.69 55.06 -2.02
C ILE A 76 6.97 53.89 -2.66
N ASP A 77 7.10 53.73 -3.97
CA ASP A 77 6.58 52.61 -4.76
C ASP A 77 5.04 52.45 -4.70
N GLU A 78 4.27 53.46 -4.31
CA GLU A 78 2.84 53.34 -3.98
C GLU A 78 1.94 53.02 -5.18
N ASP A 79 2.32 53.45 -6.38
CA ASP A 79 1.60 53.16 -7.63
C ASP A 79 2.07 51.86 -8.33
N VAL A 80 3.14 51.23 -7.85
CA VAL A 80 3.68 49.95 -8.37
C VAL A 80 3.60 48.79 -7.37
N SER A 81 3.34 49.09 -6.10
CA SER A 81 3.14 48.12 -5.04
C SER A 81 1.83 47.33 -5.21
N VAL A 82 1.91 46.03 -5.02
CA VAL A 82 0.78 45.10 -5.10
C VAL A 82 0.78 44.17 -3.89
N THR A 83 -0.37 43.57 -3.58
CA THR A 83 -0.40 42.48 -2.61
C THR A 83 0.41 41.31 -3.16
N VAL A 84 1.38 40.86 -2.38
CA VAL A 84 2.26 39.73 -2.68
C VAL A 84 2.29 38.75 -1.50
N TYR A 85 2.81 37.56 -1.78
CA TYR A 85 3.03 36.45 -0.87
C TYR A 85 4.48 36.00 -1.01
N ASP A 86 5.13 35.66 0.09
CA ASP A 86 6.49 35.06 0.06
C ASP A 86 6.44 33.80 -0.81
N ASP A 87 7.43 33.62 -1.68
CA ASP A 87 7.59 32.48 -2.62
C ASP A 87 9.01 31.93 -2.41
N ALA A 88 9.19 31.11 -1.37
CA ALA A 88 10.54 30.75 -0.91
C ALA A 88 11.23 29.68 -1.78
N ASP A 89 10.48 28.89 -2.54
CA ASP A 89 11.02 27.89 -3.47
C ASP A 89 11.07 28.35 -4.94
N GLY A 90 10.35 29.42 -5.28
CA GLY A 90 10.40 30.08 -6.58
C GLY A 90 9.52 29.43 -7.67
N ASP A 91 8.46 28.72 -7.29
CA ASP A 91 7.56 28.07 -8.24
C ASP A 91 6.47 29.00 -8.82
N GLY A 92 6.30 30.18 -8.21
CA GLY A 92 5.37 31.23 -8.62
C GLY A 92 4.03 31.24 -7.87
N TYR A 93 3.84 30.36 -6.89
CA TYR A 93 2.82 30.41 -5.85
C TYR A 93 3.47 30.84 -4.52
N GLY A 94 2.67 31.34 -3.59
CA GLY A 94 3.21 31.80 -2.32
C GLY A 94 2.29 31.54 -1.15
N ASP A 95 2.88 31.45 0.05
CA ASP A 95 2.17 31.16 1.29
C ASP A 95 1.09 32.22 1.55
N SER A 96 -0.16 31.75 1.59
CA SER A 96 -1.33 32.59 1.88
C SER A 96 -1.24 33.31 3.24
N SER A 97 -0.40 32.82 4.16
CA SER A 97 -0.20 33.35 5.51
C SER A 97 0.78 34.53 5.57
N THR A 98 1.56 34.76 4.51
CA THR A 98 2.60 35.80 4.41
C THR A 98 2.15 37.05 3.66
N GLU A 99 0.84 37.23 3.43
CA GLU A 99 0.26 38.38 2.71
C GLU A 99 0.85 39.73 3.19
N HIS A 100 1.51 40.44 2.28
CA HIS A 100 2.03 41.78 2.53
C HIS A 100 2.05 42.64 1.25
N LEU A 101 2.37 43.91 1.39
CA LEU A 101 2.53 44.83 0.26
C LEU A 101 3.98 44.76 -0.21
N GLY A 102 4.19 44.46 -1.48
CA GLY A 102 5.50 44.33 -2.09
C GLY A 102 5.46 44.64 -3.57
N CYS A 103 6.53 44.30 -4.27
CA CYS A 103 6.74 44.76 -5.63
C CYS A 103 6.51 43.70 -6.68
N LYS A 104 5.88 44.13 -7.77
CA LYS A 104 5.65 43.27 -8.93
C LYS A 104 6.97 42.95 -9.64
N GLY A 105 7.47 41.72 -9.45
CA GLY A 105 8.66 41.21 -10.12
C GLY A 105 9.88 41.02 -9.21
N ASP A 106 9.72 41.20 -7.89
CA ASP A 106 10.66 40.68 -6.91
C ASP A 106 10.67 39.14 -7.00
N PRO A 107 11.85 38.49 -7.13
CA PRO A 107 11.95 37.04 -7.30
C PRO A 107 11.64 36.23 -6.03
N ASP A 108 11.56 36.87 -4.87
CA ASP A 108 11.33 36.19 -3.57
C ASP A 108 9.83 36.23 -3.17
N VAL A 109 8.96 36.80 -4.02
CA VAL A 109 7.51 36.93 -3.77
C VAL A 109 6.69 36.76 -5.05
N THR A 110 5.45 36.31 -4.92
CA THR A 110 4.49 36.21 -6.04
C THR A 110 3.18 36.95 -5.74
N ILE A 111 2.38 37.19 -6.78
CA ILE A 111 1.01 37.75 -6.66
C ILE A 111 -0.08 36.65 -6.59
N VAL A 112 0.32 35.39 -6.72
CA VAL A 112 -0.59 34.23 -6.74
C VAL A 112 -0.49 33.54 -5.38
N ASP A 113 -1.60 33.48 -4.65
CA ASP A 113 -1.68 32.76 -3.38
C ASP A 113 -2.00 31.28 -3.59
N GLY A 114 -1.82 30.51 -2.52
CA GLY A 114 -2.38 29.17 -2.39
C GLY A 114 -1.36 28.05 -2.30
N ASP A 115 -0.08 28.39 -2.17
CA ASP A 115 0.95 27.41 -1.88
C ASP A 115 0.71 26.79 -0.48
N CYS A 116 0.73 25.46 -0.42
CA CYS A 116 0.57 24.68 0.79
C CYS A 116 1.89 24.13 1.35
N ASP A 117 3.00 24.20 0.60
CA ASP A 117 4.37 23.89 1.04
C ASP A 117 5.41 24.78 0.32
N ASP A 118 5.54 26.02 0.78
CA ASP A 118 6.42 27.09 0.27
C ASP A 118 7.95 26.75 0.29
N GLU A 119 8.33 25.56 0.76
CA GLU A 119 9.71 25.06 0.72
C GLU A 119 9.96 24.05 -0.42
N ASN A 120 8.94 23.72 -1.23
CA ASN A 120 8.97 22.63 -2.21
C ASN A 120 8.30 22.97 -3.55
N GLU A 121 9.14 23.25 -4.56
CA GLU A 121 8.74 23.66 -5.93
C GLU A 121 7.80 22.71 -6.71
N ALA A 122 7.49 21.55 -6.15
CA ALA A 122 6.58 20.56 -6.72
C ALA A 122 5.16 20.63 -6.16
N VAL A 123 4.92 21.42 -5.09
CA VAL A 123 3.68 21.43 -4.31
C VAL A 123 3.02 22.80 -4.42
N HIS A 124 2.06 22.93 -5.33
CA HIS A 124 1.33 24.17 -5.57
C HIS A 124 0.00 23.93 -6.31
N PRO A 125 -0.96 24.86 -6.29
CA PRO A 125 -2.30 24.68 -6.89
C PRO A 125 -2.41 24.24 -8.36
N ASP A 126 -1.35 24.39 -9.14
CA ASP A 126 -1.28 23.99 -10.56
C ASP A 126 -0.37 22.76 -10.79
N ALA A 127 0.17 22.18 -9.71
CA ALA A 127 1.01 21.00 -9.77
C ALA A 127 0.22 19.82 -10.33
N THR A 128 0.95 18.88 -10.92
CA THR A 128 0.32 17.63 -11.34
C THR A 128 0.38 16.65 -10.18
N GLU A 129 -0.79 16.39 -9.63
CA GLU A 129 -1.00 15.43 -8.55
C GLU A 129 -0.33 14.06 -8.81
N VAL A 130 0.57 13.68 -7.91
CA VAL A 130 1.19 12.37 -7.82
C VAL A 130 0.40 11.53 -6.84
N CYS A 131 -0.68 10.96 -7.35
CA CYS A 131 -1.62 10.20 -6.53
C CYS A 131 -0.97 9.16 -5.58
N GLY A 132 -1.40 9.18 -4.32
CA GLY A 132 -1.08 8.21 -3.28
C GLY A 132 0.31 8.33 -2.67
N ASP A 133 1.07 9.41 -2.91
CA ASP A 133 2.39 9.59 -2.28
C ASP A 133 2.32 10.26 -0.89
N GLY A 134 1.11 10.61 -0.44
CA GLY A 134 0.85 11.23 0.86
C GLY A 134 1.10 12.74 0.88
N VAL A 135 1.36 13.35 -0.28
CA VAL A 135 1.50 14.79 -0.48
C VAL A 135 0.29 15.29 -1.28
N ASP A 136 -0.29 16.40 -0.85
CA ASP A 136 -1.32 17.12 -1.61
C ASP A 136 -0.61 18.08 -2.57
N ASP A 137 -0.08 17.55 -3.67
CA ASP A 137 0.75 18.33 -4.60
C ASP A 137 -0.03 19.51 -5.18
N ASP A 138 -1.32 19.32 -5.48
CA ASP A 138 -2.17 20.35 -6.07
C ASP A 138 -2.92 21.24 -5.06
N CYS A 139 -2.58 21.14 -3.77
CA CYS A 139 -3.16 21.90 -2.66
C CYS A 139 -4.70 21.89 -2.64
N SER A 140 -5.33 20.82 -3.12
CA SER A 140 -6.79 20.67 -3.14
C SER A 140 -7.40 20.31 -1.79
N GLY A 141 -6.54 19.95 -0.83
CA GLY A 141 -6.85 19.61 0.55
C GLY A 141 -6.87 18.11 0.85
N ASP A 142 -6.61 17.27 -0.15
CA ASP A 142 -6.56 15.80 -0.05
C ASP A 142 -5.64 15.25 -1.17
N ASP A 143 -4.74 14.31 -0.86
CA ASP A 143 -4.00 13.53 -1.88
C ASP A 143 -5.01 12.72 -2.73
N SER A 144 -5.04 12.98 -4.04
CA SER A 144 -6.03 12.36 -4.91
C SER A 144 -5.75 10.86 -5.07
N PRO A 145 -6.75 9.98 -4.94
CA PRO A 145 -6.55 8.55 -5.10
C PRO A 145 -6.19 8.22 -6.56
N CYS A 146 -5.25 7.30 -6.74
CA CYS A 146 -4.88 6.87 -8.09
C CYS A 146 -6.06 6.29 -8.86
N PRO A 147 -6.22 6.64 -10.16
CA PRO A 147 -7.21 6.02 -11.00
C PRO A 147 -7.05 4.49 -10.95
N PRO A 148 -8.15 3.73 -10.78
CA PRO A 148 -8.05 2.29 -10.67
C PRO A 148 -7.50 1.67 -11.96
N ILE A 149 -6.61 0.68 -11.81
CA ILE A 149 -6.15 -0.14 -12.92
C ILE A 149 -7.25 -1.15 -13.25
N ASP A 150 -7.78 -1.10 -14.47
CA ASP A 150 -8.72 -2.10 -14.99
C ASP A 150 -7.95 -3.35 -15.43
N LEU A 151 -8.18 -4.46 -14.70
CA LEU A 151 -7.47 -5.72 -14.94
C LEU A 151 -7.83 -6.39 -16.29
N GLY A 152 -8.81 -5.86 -17.04
CA GLY A 152 -9.20 -6.37 -18.35
C GLY A 152 -8.12 -6.28 -19.43
N GLU A 153 -7.07 -5.49 -19.19
CA GLU A 153 -5.94 -5.31 -20.11
C GLU A 153 -4.69 -6.13 -19.72
N VAL A 154 -4.75 -6.84 -18.58
CA VAL A 154 -3.62 -7.50 -17.93
C VAL A 154 -3.50 -8.98 -18.35
N ARG A 155 -2.28 -9.54 -18.32
CA ARG A 155 -1.99 -10.94 -18.67
C ARG A 155 -2.82 -11.89 -17.79
N SER A 156 -3.67 -12.69 -18.42
CA SER A 156 -4.61 -13.57 -17.72
C SER A 156 -4.28 -15.05 -17.90
N GLY A 157 -4.53 -15.82 -16.84
CA GLY A 157 -4.57 -17.28 -16.87
C GLY A 157 -5.94 -17.80 -16.49
N ASN A 158 -6.46 -18.81 -17.19
CA ASN A 158 -7.88 -19.18 -17.09
C ASN A 158 -8.09 -20.66 -16.76
N GLY A 159 -9.28 -20.95 -16.22
CA GLY A 159 -9.83 -22.31 -16.14
C GLY A 159 -10.07 -22.94 -17.51
N SER A 160 -10.53 -24.19 -17.53
CA SER A 160 -10.77 -24.95 -18.77
C SER A 160 -12.22 -24.84 -19.26
N ALA A 161 -13.17 -24.66 -18.36
CA ALA A 161 -14.61 -24.60 -18.64
C ALA A 161 -15.37 -23.83 -17.53
N PRO A 162 -16.61 -23.36 -17.82
CA PRO A 162 -17.50 -22.79 -16.81
C PRO A 162 -17.66 -23.69 -15.57
N GLY A 163 -17.66 -23.06 -14.39
CA GLY A 163 -17.75 -23.74 -13.09
C GLY A 163 -16.43 -24.27 -12.53
N ASP A 164 -15.29 -24.12 -13.21
CA ASP A 164 -14.00 -24.62 -12.71
C ASP A 164 -13.50 -23.86 -11.45
N LEU A 165 -13.90 -22.59 -11.30
CA LEU A 165 -13.45 -21.68 -10.23
C LEU A 165 -11.93 -21.51 -10.20
N TYR A 166 -11.27 -21.41 -11.36
CA TYR A 166 -9.82 -21.21 -11.42
C TYR A 166 -9.43 -19.87 -10.78
N GLY A 167 -8.37 -19.84 -9.96
CA GLY A 167 -8.00 -18.67 -9.17
C GLY A 167 -8.76 -18.54 -7.85
N PHE A 168 -9.45 -19.60 -7.40
CA PHE A 168 -10.12 -19.60 -6.10
C PHE A 168 -9.14 -19.54 -4.93
N ALA A 169 -8.01 -20.24 -5.06
CA ALA A 169 -6.92 -20.24 -4.08
C ALA A 169 -5.59 -20.06 -4.80
N LEU A 170 -4.69 -19.25 -4.22
CA LEU A 170 -3.38 -18.94 -4.77
C LEU A 170 -2.31 -19.10 -3.69
N ALA A 171 -1.14 -19.58 -4.11
CA ALA A 171 0.10 -19.53 -3.34
C ALA A 171 1.28 -19.26 -4.28
N GLY A 172 2.17 -18.37 -3.86
CA GLY A 172 3.33 -17.94 -4.63
C GLY A 172 4.60 -17.90 -3.78
N SER A 173 5.75 -18.06 -4.44
CA SER A 173 7.07 -17.80 -3.84
C SER A 173 8.10 -17.64 -4.95
N GLY A 174 8.75 -16.48 -5.03
CA GLY A 174 9.60 -16.15 -6.17
C GLY A 174 8.79 -16.20 -7.47
N ALA A 175 9.25 -16.95 -8.48
CA ALA A 175 8.52 -17.12 -9.74
C ALA A 175 7.50 -18.29 -9.73
N ALA A 176 7.45 -19.11 -8.67
CA ALA A 176 6.59 -20.28 -8.61
C ALA A 176 5.16 -19.92 -8.19
N LEU A 177 4.16 -20.43 -8.92
CA LEU A 177 2.74 -20.15 -8.70
C LEU A 177 1.93 -21.45 -8.60
N VAL A 178 1.05 -21.52 -7.61
CA VAL A 178 0.06 -22.59 -7.44
C VAL A 178 -1.33 -22.00 -7.53
N VAL A 179 -2.18 -22.57 -8.39
CA VAL A 179 -3.55 -22.10 -8.62
C VAL A 179 -4.57 -23.21 -8.40
N GLY A 180 -5.51 -22.97 -7.50
CA GLY A 180 -6.63 -23.87 -7.21
C GLY A 180 -7.85 -23.63 -8.11
N ALA A 181 -8.51 -24.73 -8.49
CA ALA A 181 -9.74 -24.77 -9.27
C ALA A 181 -10.71 -25.83 -8.69
N PRO A 182 -11.30 -25.58 -7.52
CA PRO A 182 -12.07 -26.59 -6.78
C PRO A 182 -13.35 -27.05 -7.46
N GLY A 183 -13.89 -26.28 -8.41
CA GLY A 183 -15.10 -26.63 -9.15
C GLY A 183 -14.85 -27.54 -10.37
N TRP A 184 -13.58 -27.76 -10.71
CA TRP A 184 -13.20 -28.50 -11.92
C TRP A 184 -13.87 -29.87 -12.02
N ASN A 185 -14.50 -30.12 -13.17
CA ASN A 185 -15.09 -31.41 -13.58
C ASN A 185 -16.06 -32.01 -12.55
N GLY A 186 -17.09 -31.23 -12.17
CA GLY A 186 -18.12 -31.66 -11.22
C GLY A 186 -17.61 -31.66 -9.78
N ASP A 187 -16.92 -30.59 -9.39
CA ASP A 187 -16.35 -30.39 -8.06
C ASP A 187 -15.34 -31.47 -7.65
N ARG A 188 -14.73 -32.20 -8.60
CA ARG A 188 -13.54 -33.01 -8.29
C ARG A 188 -12.41 -32.10 -7.84
N GLY A 189 -12.31 -30.96 -8.50
CA GLY A 189 -11.29 -29.98 -8.27
C GLY A 189 -9.95 -30.35 -8.89
N ALA A 190 -9.12 -29.34 -9.10
CA ALA A 190 -7.78 -29.48 -9.60
C ALA A 190 -6.88 -28.33 -9.11
N VAL A 191 -5.57 -28.53 -9.22
CA VAL A 191 -4.53 -27.53 -8.95
C VAL A 191 -3.53 -27.55 -10.09
N SER A 192 -3.16 -26.39 -10.62
CA SER A 192 -1.99 -26.26 -11.49
C SER A 192 -0.83 -25.63 -10.71
N PHE A 193 0.35 -26.21 -10.87
CA PHE A 193 1.61 -25.67 -10.39
C PHE A 193 2.44 -25.22 -11.59
N HIS A 194 2.96 -24.01 -11.52
CA HIS A 194 3.87 -23.42 -12.49
C HIS A 194 5.18 -23.15 -11.74
N GLU A 195 6.26 -23.82 -12.13
CA GLU A 195 7.58 -23.61 -11.50
C GLU A 195 8.09 -22.18 -11.77
N ASP A 196 7.77 -21.66 -12.95
CA ASP A 196 8.11 -20.30 -13.37
C ASP A 196 6.95 -19.68 -14.16
N ALA A 197 6.17 -18.85 -13.47
CA ALA A 197 5.02 -18.15 -14.04
C ALA A 197 5.42 -16.98 -14.98
N SER A 198 6.70 -16.56 -14.99
CA SER A 198 7.19 -15.51 -15.89
C SER A 198 7.08 -15.90 -17.35
N THR A 199 7.19 -17.19 -17.64
CA THR A 199 7.18 -17.73 -19.00
C THR A 199 5.93 -18.54 -19.30
N GLY A 200 5.53 -18.60 -20.57
CA GLY A 200 4.45 -19.48 -21.01
C GLY A 200 3.03 -19.01 -20.65
N SER A 201 2.05 -19.90 -20.88
CA SER A 201 0.66 -19.65 -20.53
C SER A 201 0.41 -20.18 -19.13
N ILE A 202 -0.21 -19.35 -18.28
CA ILE A 202 -0.72 -19.79 -16.99
C ILE A 202 -2.15 -20.28 -17.23
N SER A 203 -2.39 -21.57 -17.06
CA SER A 203 -3.73 -22.15 -17.23
C SER A 203 -3.76 -23.50 -16.55
N LEU A 204 -4.97 -23.97 -16.23
CA LEU A 204 -5.14 -25.23 -15.52
C LEU A 204 -4.47 -26.43 -16.21
N ASN A 205 -4.37 -26.43 -17.55
CA ASN A 205 -3.79 -27.54 -18.31
C ASN A 205 -2.36 -27.28 -18.82
N SER A 206 -1.77 -26.13 -18.50
CA SER A 206 -0.39 -25.80 -18.88
C SER A 206 0.57 -25.78 -17.70
N GLY A 207 0.10 -26.11 -16.49
CA GLY A 207 0.97 -26.30 -15.34
C GLY A 207 1.99 -27.41 -15.56
N ASP A 208 3.18 -27.23 -14.98
CA ASP A 208 4.23 -28.24 -14.95
C ASP A 208 3.75 -29.48 -14.19
N ILE A 209 2.95 -29.27 -13.14
CA ILE A 209 2.17 -30.29 -12.45
C ILE A 209 0.70 -29.89 -12.49
N VAL A 210 -0.18 -30.85 -12.79
CA VAL A 210 -1.63 -30.68 -12.66
C VAL A 210 -2.18 -31.76 -11.75
N PHE A 211 -2.46 -31.40 -10.51
CA PHE A 211 -3.04 -32.32 -9.53
C PHE A 211 -4.55 -32.37 -9.68
N ARG A 212 -5.13 -33.57 -9.80
CA ARG A 212 -6.57 -33.73 -10.12
C ARG A 212 -7.30 -34.60 -9.11
N GLY A 213 -8.45 -34.11 -8.64
CA GLY A 213 -9.39 -34.90 -7.87
C GLY A 213 -9.96 -36.07 -8.65
N THR A 214 -10.44 -37.09 -7.92
CA THR A 214 -10.87 -38.36 -8.52
C THR A 214 -12.36 -38.60 -8.43
N THR A 215 -13.00 -38.05 -7.40
CA THR A 215 -14.41 -38.22 -7.08
C THR A 215 -15.12 -36.88 -7.09
N ASP A 216 -16.31 -36.84 -7.69
CA ASP A 216 -17.14 -35.64 -7.72
C ASP A 216 -17.40 -35.16 -6.28
N GLY A 217 -17.17 -33.87 -6.02
CA GLY A 217 -17.27 -33.27 -4.70
C GLY A 217 -16.00 -33.33 -3.84
N ASP A 218 -14.87 -33.91 -4.31
CA ASP A 218 -13.58 -33.88 -3.60
C ASP A 218 -13.12 -32.44 -3.30
N ARG A 219 -13.41 -31.50 -4.22
CA ARG A 219 -13.06 -30.08 -4.17
C ARG A 219 -11.56 -29.83 -3.96
N VAL A 220 -10.73 -30.63 -4.61
CA VAL A 220 -9.26 -30.45 -4.65
C VAL A 220 -8.90 -29.04 -5.09
N GLY A 221 -7.99 -28.38 -4.38
CA GLY A 221 -7.59 -27.00 -4.66
C GLY A 221 -8.49 -25.96 -4.02
N THR A 222 -9.30 -26.34 -3.03
CA THR A 222 -10.03 -25.38 -2.18
C THR A 222 -9.06 -24.51 -1.36
N ALA A 223 -7.94 -25.09 -0.95
CA ALA A 223 -6.83 -24.39 -0.32
C ALA A 223 -5.52 -24.88 -0.93
N VAL A 224 -4.56 -23.99 -1.13
CA VAL A 224 -3.21 -24.32 -1.59
C VAL A 224 -2.20 -23.50 -0.79
N ALA A 225 -1.04 -24.08 -0.50
CA ALA A 225 0.06 -23.40 0.18
C ALA A 225 1.42 -23.97 -0.22
N LEU A 226 2.45 -23.13 -0.26
CA LEU A 226 3.84 -23.55 -0.33
C LEU A 226 4.40 -23.61 1.09
N VAL A 227 4.43 -24.81 1.68
CA VAL A 227 4.61 -25.01 3.14
C VAL A 227 6.07 -25.27 3.53
N GLY A 228 7.04 -24.72 2.80
CA GLY A 228 8.45 -24.97 3.08
C GLY A 228 8.85 -26.45 2.91
N ASN A 229 9.84 -26.93 3.65
CA ASN A 229 10.43 -28.26 3.53
C ASN A 229 9.68 -29.34 4.34
N MET A 230 8.35 -29.37 4.27
CA MET A 230 7.50 -30.34 4.98
C MET A 230 7.80 -31.80 4.66
N LEU A 231 8.36 -32.12 3.49
CA LEU A 231 8.74 -33.50 3.13
C LEU A 231 10.19 -33.85 3.50
N GLY A 232 10.97 -32.90 4.04
CA GLY A 232 12.37 -33.12 4.38
C GLY A 232 13.29 -33.36 3.16
N THR A 233 12.85 -32.99 1.96
CA THR A 233 13.57 -33.19 0.69
C THR A 233 14.61 -32.09 0.40
N GLY A 234 14.53 -30.97 1.12
CA GLY A 234 15.29 -29.74 0.86
C GLY A 234 14.67 -28.87 -0.23
N GLN A 235 13.47 -29.20 -0.72
CA GLN A 235 12.69 -28.42 -1.67
C GLN A 235 11.39 -27.93 -1.03
N PRO A 236 10.81 -26.81 -1.50
CA PRO A 236 9.49 -26.38 -1.04
C PRO A 236 8.46 -27.45 -1.38
N THR A 237 7.51 -27.66 -0.47
CA THR A 237 6.44 -28.65 -0.58
C THR A 237 5.14 -27.93 -0.92
N ILE A 238 4.41 -28.46 -1.89
CA ILE A 238 3.09 -27.98 -2.27
C ILE A 238 2.06 -28.73 -1.42
N ALA A 239 1.27 -28.01 -0.63
CA ALA A 239 0.15 -28.58 0.12
C ALA A 239 -1.18 -28.25 -0.58
N ILE A 240 -2.03 -29.26 -0.75
CA ILE A 240 -3.29 -29.15 -1.47
C ILE A 240 -4.45 -29.65 -0.60
N GLY A 241 -5.36 -28.75 -0.26
CA GLY A 241 -6.58 -29.05 0.48
C GLY A 241 -7.70 -29.61 -0.40
N ALA A 242 -8.36 -30.66 0.09
CA ALA A 242 -9.47 -31.34 -0.55
C ALA A 242 -10.57 -31.68 0.49
N PRO A 243 -11.33 -30.67 0.96
CA PRO A 243 -12.24 -30.83 2.10
C PRO A 243 -13.39 -31.82 1.85
N GLY A 244 -13.75 -32.09 0.60
CA GLY A 244 -14.81 -33.05 0.28
C GLY A 244 -14.31 -34.48 0.07
N SER A 245 -12.99 -34.70 0.03
CA SER A 245 -12.42 -36.04 -0.12
C SER A 245 -12.81 -36.97 1.01
N ASN A 246 -12.74 -38.29 0.75
CA ASN A 246 -13.08 -39.33 1.71
C ASN A 246 -14.50 -39.18 2.30
N GLY A 247 -15.45 -38.74 1.46
CA GLY A 247 -16.86 -38.60 1.84
C GLY A 247 -17.11 -37.45 2.83
N GLY A 248 -16.40 -36.32 2.69
CA GLY A 248 -16.54 -35.15 3.57
C GLY A 248 -15.61 -35.15 4.79
N SER A 249 -14.86 -36.24 5.00
CA SER A 249 -13.80 -36.29 6.01
C SER A 249 -12.69 -35.27 5.70
N GLY A 250 -12.42 -35.05 4.42
CA GLY A 250 -11.40 -34.14 3.92
C GLY A 250 -10.01 -34.76 3.91
N ALA A 251 -9.09 -34.11 3.19
CA ALA A 251 -7.69 -34.52 3.08
C ALA A 251 -6.79 -33.32 2.74
N VAL A 252 -5.50 -33.46 3.05
CA VAL A 252 -4.43 -32.62 2.48
C VAL A 252 -3.42 -33.52 1.79
N TYR A 253 -3.06 -33.20 0.56
CA TYR A 253 -2.05 -33.91 -0.21
C TYR A 253 -0.78 -33.07 -0.31
N LEU A 254 0.38 -33.68 -0.06
CA LEU A 254 1.68 -33.02 -0.18
C LEU A 254 2.42 -33.54 -1.41
N LEU A 255 2.99 -32.62 -2.17
CA LEU A 255 3.78 -32.91 -3.37
C LEU A 255 5.12 -32.17 -3.34
N SER A 256 6.16 -32.87 -3.75
CA SER A 256 7.42 -32.24 -4.18
C SER A 256 7.31 -31.71 -5.61
N PRO A 257 8.07 -30.64 -5.94
CA PRO A 257 8.01 -29.97 -7.24
C PRO A 257 8.69 -30.77 -8.37
N ASP A 258 9.27 -31.94 -8.08
CA ASP A 258 9.89 -32.83 -9.07
C ASP A 258 8.89 -33.72 -9.83
N HIS A 259 7.61 -33.66 -9.45
CA HIS A 259 6.52 -34.22 -10.24
C HIS A 259 6.40 -33.53 -11.61
N SER A 260 5.68 -34.17 -12.54
CA SER A 260 5.40 -33.58 -13.85
C SER A 260 4.10 -34.12 -14.46
N GLY A 261 3.36 -33.28 -15.16
CA GLY A 261 2.10 -33.62 -15.82
C GLY A 261 0.96 -33.87 -14.84
N ASP A 262 0.00 -34.71 -15.25
CA ASP A 262 -1.15 -35.04 -14.40
C ASP A 262 -0.72 -35.93 -13.21
N VAL A 263 -1.06 -35.50 -12.00
CA VAL A 263 -0.84 -36.22 -10.74
C VAL A 263 -2.17 -36.42 -10.02
N TYR A 264 -2.34 -37.57 -9.37
CA TYR A 264 -3.57 -37.93 -8.67
C TYR A 264 -3.28 -38.22 -7.19
N PRO A 265 -4.28 -38.13 -6.29
CA PRO A 265 -4.15 -38.40 -4.85
C PRO A 265 -3.28 -39.59 -4.45
N VAL A 266 -3.44 -40.74 -5.13
CA VAL A 266 -2.67 -41.96 -4.82
C VAL A 266 -1.16 -41.85 -5.12
N GLN A 267 -0.74 -40.80 -5.82
CA GLN A 267 0.63 -40.52 -6.20
C GLN A 267 1.26 -39.40 -5.36
N ALA A 268 0.52 -38.77 -4.45
CA ALA A 268 1.09 -37.77 -3.54
C ALA A 268 2.21 -38.39 -2.68
N ASP A 269 3.23 -37.60 -2.35
CA ASP A 269 4.38 -38.05 -1.56
C ASP A 269 3.99 -38.36 -0.12
N ALA A 270 3.07 -37.58 0.42
CA ALA A 270 2.45 -37.76 1.71
C ALA A 270 1.02 -37.19 1.71
N SER A 271 0.22 -37.60 2.70
CA SER A 271 -1.11 -37.04 2.91
C SER A 271 -1.50 -36.97 4.38
N VAL A 272 -2.37 -36.02 4.71
CA VAL A 272 -3.05 -35.93 5.99
C VAL A 272 -4.50 -36.32 5.77
N GLU A 273 -4.89 -37.46 6.32
CA GLU A 273 -6.18 -38.09 6.08
C GLU A 273 -6.77 -38.62 7.39
N PRO A 274 -7.92 -38.10 7.84
CA PRO A 274 -8.55 -38.53 9.07
C PRO A 274 -9.37 -39.80 8.85
N VAL A 275 -9.49 -40.62 9.89
CA VAL A 275 -10.34 -41.82 9.88
C VAL A 275 -11.83 -41.50 10.16
N LEU A 276 -12.14 -40.32 10.70
CA LEU A 276 -13.51 -39.89 11.02
C LEU A 276 -14.22 -39.25 9.83
N VAL A 277 -15.56 -39.30 9.85
CA VAL A 277 -16.43 -38.67 8.85
C VAL A 277 -16.69 -37.20 9.16
N ASP A 278 -16.88 -36.39 8.11
CA ASP A 278 -17.42 -35.03 8.15
C ASP A 278 -16.56 -33.98 8.91
N LEU A 279 -15.23 -34.01 8.76
CA LEU A 279 -14.35 -32.97 9.34
C LEU A 279 -14.12 -31.78 8.38
N SER A 280 -14.31 -31.97 7.07
CA SER A 280 -13.89 -31.01 6.05
C SER A 280 -12.42 -30.60 6.17
N LEU A 281 -11.55 -31.55 6.56
CA LEU A 281 -10.11 -31.31 6.69
C LEU A 281 -9.51 -30.82 5.37
N GLY A 282 -8.67 -29.79 5.43
CA GLY A 282 -8.08 -29.18 4.24
C GLY A 282 -8.98 -28.09 3.62
N GLN A 283 -10.00 -27.63 4.35
CA GLN A 283 -10.77 -26.43 3.98
C GLN A 283 -9.90 -25.16 3.97
N ALA A 284 -8.89 -25.12 4.85
CA ALA A 284 -7.83 -24.14 4.89
C ALA A 284 -6.50 -24.86 5.15
N VAL A 285 -5.42 -24.36 4.55
CA VAL A 285 -4.05 -24.83 4.76
C VAL A 285 -3.17 -23.60 4.76
N SER A 286 -2.26 -23.47 5.73
CA SER A 286 -1.35 -22.32 5.81
C SER A 286 0.07 -22.76 6.14
N ARG A 287 1.04 -22.01 5.58
CA ARG A 287 2.45 -22.10 5.95
C ARG A 287 2.62 -21.37 7.27
N VAL A 288 3.24 -22.02 8.23
CA VAL A 288 3.51 -21.43 9.55
C VAL A 288 5.00 -21.48 9.93
N GLY A 289 5.85 -22.17 9.15
CA GLY A 289 7.26 -22.37 9.48
C GLY A 289 7.41 -23.25 10.72
N ASP A 290 8.45 -23.07 11.53
CA ASP A 290 8.64 -23.87 12.74
C ASP A 290 7.80 -23.31 13.89
N VAL A 291 6.65 -23.94 14.16
CA VAL A 291 5.77 -23.58 15.28
C VAL A 291 5.93 -24.55 16.45
N THR A 292 6.64 -25.66 16.27
CA THR A 292 6.90 -26.64 17.33
C THR A 292 8.22 -26.41 18.05
N GLY A 293 9.09 -25.56 17.52
CA GLY A 293 10.43 -25.27 18.01
C GLY A 293 11.43 -26.41 17.77
N ASP A 294 11.25 -27.19 16.70
CA ASP A 294 12.08 -28.34 16.36
C ASP A 294 13.01 -28.15 15.14
N ASP A 295 13.09 -26.91 14.66
CA ASP A 295 13.83 -26.45 13.48
C ASP A 295 13.32 -27.03 12.14
N ALA A 296 12.15 -27.68 12.10
CA ALA A 296 11.50 -28.13 10.87
C ALA A 296 10.36 -27.18 10.46
N ASP A 297 10.12 -27.05 9.15
CA ASP A 297 8.91 -26.39 8.68
C ASP A 297 7.68 -27.23 9.06
N ASP A 298 6.68 -26.58 9.63
CA ASP A 298 5.38 -27.12 9.97
C ASP A 298 4.27 -26.50 9.10
N MET A 299 3.08 -27.12 9.13
CA MET A 299 1.87 -26.54 8.56
C MET A 299 0.69 -26.62 9.52
N VAL A 300 -0.29 -25.76 9.31
CA VAL A 300 -1.59 -25.85 9.98
C VAL A 300 -2.69 -26.13 8.97
N VAL A 301 -3.62 -27.01 9.36
CA VAL A 301 -4.73 -27.48 8.52
C VAL A 301 -6.06 -27.28 9.24
N GLY A 302 -7.04 -26.74 8.52
CA GLY A 302 -8.37 -26.44 9.04
C GLY A 302 -9.34 -27.61 8.89
N ALA A 303 -10.13 -27.89 9.92
CA ALA A 303 -11.20 -28.87 9.94
C ALA A 303 -12.49 -28.27 10.54
N PRO A 304 -13.14 -27.29 9.87
CA PRO A 304 -14.22 -26.51 10.48
C PRO A 304 -15.48 -27.32 10.79
N ALA A 305 -15.72 -28.45 10.12
CA ALA A 305 -16.91 -29.28 10.38
C ALA A 305 -16.73 -30.23 11.59
N TRP A 306 -15.55 -30.22 12.23
CA TRP A 306 -15.23 -31.08 13.37
C TRP A 306 -16.26 -30.97 14.50
N SER A 307 -16.78 -32.12 14.96
CA SER A 307 -17.69 -32.25 16.10
C SER A 307 -18.86 -31.24 16.08
N ASN A 308 -19.78 -31.38 15.12
CA ASN A 308 -20.91 -30.44 14.94
C ASN A 308 -20.44 -29.00 14.70
N SER A 309 -19.44 -28.83 13.84
CA SER A 309 -18.87 -27.52 13.54
C SER A 309 -18.30 -26.77 14.74
N THR A 310 -17.89 -27.46 15.81
CA THR A 310 -16.95 -26.84 16.76
C THR A 310 -15.68 -26.40 16.04
N GLY A 311 -15.28 -27.18 15.04
CA GLY A 311 -14.11 -26.89 14.23
C GLY A 311 -12.80 -27.16 14.97
N ALA A 312 -11.72 -27.25 14.22
CA ALA A 312 -10.39 -27.44 14.74
C ALA A 312 -9.32 -26.89 13.79
N ALA A 313 -8.22 -26.43 14.37
CA ALA A 313 -6.95 -26.27 13.69
C ALA A 313 -6.05 -27.46 14.05
N VAL A 314 -5.47 -28.10 13.04
CA VAL A 314 -4.57 -29.24 13.18
C VAL A 314 -3.16 -28.76 12.88
N ILE A 315 -2.26 -28.84 13.85
CA ILE A 315 -0.83 -28.60 13.66
C ILE A 315 -0.22 -29.89 13.13
N VAL A 316 0.48 -29.81 12.01
CA VAL A 316 1.12 -30.95 11.36
C VAL A 316 2.62 -30.68 11.34
N PRO A 317 3.38 -31.26 12.30
CA PRO A 317 4.80 -31.04 12.36
C PRO A 317 5.53 -31.73 11.21
N GLY A 318 6.54 -31.06 10.66
CA GLY A 318 7.44 -31.63 9.67
C GLY A 318 8.58 -32.44 10.30
N PRO A 319 9.42 -33.12 9.48
CA PRO A 319 9.10 -33.58 8.13
C PRO A 319 8.13 -34.77 8.16
N ILE A 320 7.21 -34.84 7.20
CA ILE A 320 6.22 -35.90 7.11
C ILE A 320 6.56 -36.93 6.02
N THR A 321 6.16 -38.19 6.25
CA THR A 321 6.25 -39.26 5.25
C THR A 321 5.01 -40.15 5.30
N GLY A 322 4.45 -40.49 4.14
CA GLY A 322 3.29 -41.39 4.06
C GLY A 322 1.98 -40.73 4.51
N ILE A 323 1.07 -41.52 5.07
CA ILE A 323 -0.26 -41.06 5.47
C ILE A 323 -0.26 -40.79 6.98
N ILE A 324 -0.63 -39.57 7.36
CA ILE A 324 -0.82 -39.13 8.75
C ILE A 324 -2.31 -39.07 9.06
N ASP A 325 -2.72 -39.69 10.16
CA ASP A 325 -4.04 -39.47 10.76
C ASP A 325 -3.90 -38.44 11.89
N PRO A 326 -4.40 -37.21 11.71
CA PRO A 326 -4.21 -36.12 12.67
C PRO A 326 -4.87 -36.40 14.03
N LEU A 327 -5.80 -37.36 14.09
CA LEU A 327 -6.50 -37.74 15.30
C LEU A 327 -5.69 -38.67 16.20
N THR A 328 -4.73 -39.40 15.63
CA THR A 328 -3.88 -40.32 16.39
C THR A 328 -2.66 -39.65 16.97
N ASP A 329 -2.24 -38.52 16.39
CA ASP A 329 -1.01 -37.81 16.76
C ASP A 329 -1.24 -36.64 17.74
N ASN A 330 -2.49 -36.37 18.16
CA ASN A 330 -2.86 -35.39 19.21
C ASN A 330 -2.19 -34.00 19.06
N HIS A 331 -2.19 -33.45 17.85
CA HIS A 331 -1.72 -32.09 17.55
C HIS A 331 -2.84 -31.27 16.90
N TYR A 332 -3.89 -31.02 17.67
CA TYR A 332 -5.03 -30.23 17.23
C TYR A 332 -5.62 -29.38 18.35
N TRP A 333 -6.18 -28.23 17.96
CA TRP A 333 -6.81 -27.24 18.82
C TRP A 333 -8.27 -27.07 18.38
N THR A 334 -9.20 -27.47 19.23
CA THR A 334 -10.64 -27.41 18.91
C THR A 334 -11.24 -26.06 19.29
N GLY A 335 -12.27 -25.62 18.57
CA GLY A 335 -13.11 -24.50 18.98
C GLY A 335 -13.71 -24.65 20.38
N GLU A 336 -14.31 -23.57 20.87
CA GLU A 336 -14.82 -23.49 22.24
C GLU A 336 -16.19 -24.16 22.39
N SER A 337 -17.02 -24.05 21.35
CA SER A 337 -18.43 -24.45 21.32
C SER A 337 -18.85 -25.04 19.97
N GLU A 338 -19.99 -25.73 19.92
CA GLU A 338 -20.57 -26.21 18.65
C GLU A 338 -20.92 -25.04 17.72
N ALA A 339 -20.74 -25.25 16.42
CA ALA A 339 -20.98 -24.25 15.38
C ALA A 339 -20.13 -22.98 15.48
N ASP A 340 -18.92 -23.04 16.03
CA ASP A 340 -17.91 -21.96 15.99
C ASP A 340 -17.14 -21.90 14.65
N ASP A 341 -17.12 -23.02 13.91
CA ASP A 341 -16.38 -23.20 12.66
C ASP A 341 -14.88 -22.85 12.79
N ALA A 342 -14.25 -23.19 13.92
CA ALA A 342 -12.82 -22.97 14.12
C ALA A 342 -11.96 -23.68 13.06
N GLY A 343 -10.89 -23.00 12.61
CA GLY A 343 -10.03 -23.51 11.53
C GLY A 343 -10.62 -23.28 10.14
N ARG A 344 -11.64 -22.42 10.01
CA ARG A 344 -12.16 -22.00 8.70
C ARG A 344 -11.21 -21.06 7.95
N SER A 345 -10.48 -20.24 8.69
CA SER A 345 -9.38 -19.39 8.21
C SER A 345 -8.15 -19.61 9.07
N LEU A 346 -6.97 -19.55 8.47
CA LEU A 346 -5.67 -19.83 9.11
C LEU A 346 -4.60 -18.93 8.52
N ALA A 347 -3.68 -18.46 9.36
CA ALA A 347 -2.46 -17.77 8.94
C ALA A 347 -1.30 -18.12 9.87
N GLY A 348 -0.08 -18.21 9.33
CA GLY A 348 1.12 -18.07 10.15
C GLY A 348 1.24 -16.63 10.58
N ALA A 349 1.31 -16.38 11.88
CA ALA A 349 1.49 -15.03 12.41
C ALA A 349 2.94 -14.55 12.26
N GLY A 350 3.89 -15.48 12.03
CA GLY A 350 5.31 -15.24 12.26
C GLY A 350 5.63 -15.29 13.75
N ASP A 351 6.84 -14.88 14.13
CA ASP A 351 7.24 -14.72 15.53
C ASP A 351 6.76 -13.34 16.02
N VAL A 352 5.56 -13.30 16.61
CA VAL A 352 4.92 -12.03 17.02
C VAL A 352 5.32 -11.60 18.43
N ASP A 353 5.91 -12.50 19.22
CA ASP A 353 6.35 -12.24 20.61
C ASP A 353 7.88 -12.13 20.76
N GLY A 354 8.63 -12.45 19.71
CA GLY A 354 10.08 -12.30 19.59
C GLY A 354 10.88 -13.40 20.29
N ASP A 355 10.28 -14.58 20.52
CA ASP A 355 10.95 -15.70 21.18
C ASP A 355 11.79 -16.59 20.24
N GLY A 356 11.64 -16.37 18.93
CA GLY A 356 12.33 -17.08 17.86
C GLY A 356 11.59 -18.30 17.31
N VAL A 357 10.36 -18.58 17.77
CA VAL A 357 9.47 -19.62 17.27
C VAL A 357 8.27 -18.95 16.59
N ASN A 358 7.77 -19.53 15.50
CA ASN A 358 6.63 -18.94 14.82
C ASN A 358 5.31 -19.25 15.54
N ASP A 359 4.35 -18.35 15.35
CA ASP A 359 3.02 -18.40 15.96
C ASP A 359 1.92 -18.63 14.92
N VAL A 360 0.73 -19.00 15.39
CA VAL A 360 -0.41 -19.38 14.55
C VAL A 360 -1.66 -18.57 14.87
N LEU A 361 -2.31 -18.08 13.82
CA LEU A 361 -3.64 -17.50 13.91
C LEU A 361 -4.71 -18.50 13.43
N VAL A 362 -5.75 -18.64 14.24
CA VAL A 362 -6.90 -19.49 13.95
C VAL A 362 -8.17 -18.66 13.94
N GLY A 363 -8.87 -18.63 12.80
CA GLY A 363 -10.17 -17.97 12.66
C GLY A 363 -11.32 -18.93 12.96
N ALA A 364 -12.30 -18.46 13.74
CA ALA A 364 -13.57 -19.12 13.99
C ALA A 364 -14.70 -18.13 13.68
N TRP A 365 -15.32 -18.32 12.51
CA TRP A 365 -16.30 -17.39 11.92
C TRP A 365 -17.41 -17.02 12.90
N THR A 366 -17.92 -18.01 13.64
CA THR A 366 -19.19 -17.89 14.38
C THR A 366 -19.01 -18.02 15.89
N ALA A 367 -17.76 -18.01 16.37
CA ALA A 367 -17.43 -18.08 17.78
C ALA A 367 -18.04 -16.94 18.62
N GLY A 368 -18.28 -17.20 19.90
CA GLY A 368 -18.85 -16.25 20.86
C GLY A 368 -20.38 -16.18 20.89
N GLY A 369 -21.06 -16.83 19.93
CA GLY A 369 -22.50 -16.65 19.73
C GLY A 369 -22.81 -15.29 19.09
N ASP A 370 -23.99 -15.16 18.48
CA ASP A 370 -24.45 -13.91 17.85
C ASP A 370 -23.64 -13.43 16.63
N LEU A 371 -22.92 -14.32 15.95
CA LEU A 371 -22.08 -14.01 14.77
C LEU A 371 -20.95 -13.02 15.05
N SER A 372 -20.40 -13.01 16.28
CA SER A 372 -19.30 -12.12 16.69
C SER A 372 -17.91 -12.55 16.17
N GLY A 373 -17.78 -13.84 15.82
CA GLY A 373 -16.52 -14.44 15.43
C GLY A 373 -15.40 -14.33 16.47
N ALA A 374 -14.29 -15.01 16.19
CA ALA A 374 -13.06 -14.82 16.95
C ALA A 374 -11.84 -15.19 16.11
N THR A 375 -10.73 -14.50 16.38
CA THR A 375 -9.39 -14.96 16.03
C THR A 375 -8.65 -15.36 17.29
N TYR A 376 -7.99 -16.51 17.25
CA TYR A 376 -7.16 -17.02 18.33
C TYR A 376 -5.71 -16.97 17.91
N LEU A 377 -4.86 -16.40 18.76
CA LEU A 377 -3.40 -16.44 18.61
C LEU A 377 -2.87 -17.56 19.52
N LEU A 378 -2.16 -18.50 18.91
CA LEU A 378 -1.42 -19.56 19.60
C LEU A 378 0.06 -19.26 19.44
N LEU A 379 0.73 -19.03 20.57
CA LEU A 379 2.18 -18.80 20.57
C LEU A 379 2.95 -20.11 20.50
N GLY A 380 4.05 -20.11 19.76
CA GLY A 380 5.03 -21.16 19.73
C GLY A 380 5.75 -21.33 21.08
N PRO A 381 6.36 -22.49 21.36
CA PRO A 381 6.24 -23.76 20.65
C PRO A 381 4.95 -24.53 20.96
N ILE A 382 4.18 -24.89 19.93
CA ILE A 382 2.90 -25.62 20.01
C ILE A 382 3.15 -27.13 19.96
N THR A 383 3.41 -27.75 21.10
CA THR A 383 3.78 -29.19 21.20
C THR A 383 2.68 -30.09 21.77
N SER A 384 1.47 -29.57 21.93
CA SER A 384 0.33 -30.32 22.47
C SER A 384 -1.01 -29.89 21.88
N SER A 385 -1.97 -30.81 21.86
CA SER A 385 -3.38 -30.51 21.66
C SER A 385 -3.99 -29.68 22.79
N GLY A 386 -5.00 -28.88 22.44
CA GLY A 386 -5.75 -28.06 23.39
C GLY A 386 -7.15 -27.68 22.88
N THR A 387 -7.76 -26.73 23.57
CA THR A 387 -8.94 -26.00 23.11
C THR A 387 -8.57 -24.55 22.92
N LEU A 388 -9.15 -23.89 21.92
CA LEU A 388 -8.93 -22.48 21.64
C LEU A 388 -9.43 -21.55 22.77
N ALA A 389 -10.20 -22.07 23.74
CA ALA A 389 -10.49 -21.35 24.98
C ALA A 389 -9.22 -21.06 25.81
N ASP A 390 -8.15 -21.83 25.61
CA ASP A 390 -6.86 -21.71 26.29
C ASP A 390 -5.79 -21.03 25.41
N ALA A 391 -6.18 -20.40 24.30
CA ALA A 391 -5.26 -19.65 23.43
C ALA A 391 -4.63 -18.46 24.17
N ASP A 392 -3.44 -18.05 23.75
CA ASP A 392 -2.66 -16.98 24.40
C ASP A 392 -3.33 -15.61 24.26
N ALA A 393 -3.97 -15.36 23.11
CA ALA A 393 -4.89 -14.25 22.93
C ALA A 393 -6.15 -14.67 22.15
N ILE A 394 -7.27 -14.05 22.52
CA ILE A 394 -8.59 -14.28 21.91
C ILE A 394 -9.17 -12.94 21.50
N LEU A 395 -9.16 -12.67 20.20
CA LEU A 395 -9.57 -11.41 19.59
C LEU A 395 -10.98 -11.57 19.04
N ARG A 396 -11.97 -11.10 19.83
CA ARG A 396 -13.39 -11.18 19.47
C ARG A 396 -13.89 -9.87 18.88
N GLY A 397 -14.77 -9.98 17.88
CA GLY A 397 -15.60 -8.89 17.41
C GLY A 397 -16.76 -8.58 18.35
N ASN A 398 -17.50 -7.50 18.08
CA ASN A 398 -18.78 -7.28 18.73
C ASN A 398 -19.85 -8.23 18.17
N PRO A 399 -21.00 -8.38 18.85
CA PRO A 399 -22.14 -9.10 18.29
C PRO A 399 -22.50 -8.61 16.89
N ALA A 400 -22.64 -9.55 15.95
CA ALA A 400 -22.84 -9.37 14.51
C ALA A 400 -21.63 -8.88 13.69
N ASP A 401 -20.50 -8.55 14.32
CA ASP A 401 -19.23 -8.38 13.63
C ASP A 401 -18.68 -9.78 13.36
N ILE A 402 -18.68 -10.26 12.14
CA ILE A 402 -18.09 -11.55 11.80
C ILE A 402 -16.57 -11.38 11.74
N SER A 403 -15.89 -11.45 12.88
CA SER A 403 -14.43 -11.45 12.97
C SER A 403 -13.82 -12.84 12.70
N GLY A 404 -12.54 -12.89 12.35
CA GLY A 404 -11.84 -14.15 12.08
C GLY A 404 -11.90 -14.62 10.62
N LEU A 405 -12.11 -13.67 9.69
CA LEU A 405 -12.17 -13.91 8.24
C LEU A 405 -11.33 -12.90 7.47
N PRO A 406 -10.80 -13.34 6.31
CA PRO A 406 -9.40 -13.77 6.15
C PRO A 406 -8.38 -13.25 7.18
N LEU A 407 -7.29 -14.00 7.31
CA LEU A 407 -6.16 -13.65 8.17
C LEU A 407 -4.89 -13.51 7.33
N ALA A 408 -4.02 -12.62 7.74
CA ALA A 408 -2.66 -12.48 7.21
C ALA A 408 -1.69 -12.23 8.36
N GLY A 409 -0.44 -12.64 8.18
CA GLY A 409 0.60 -12.31 9.13
C GLY A 409 1.98 -12.73 8.64
N GLY A 410 2.97 -12.50 9.50
CA GLY A 410 4.35 -12.87 9.27
C GLY A 410 5.21 -11.76 8.66
N GLY A 411 4.63 -10.68 8.16
CA GLY A 411 5.38 -9.53 7.65
C GLY A 411 5.52 -8.42 8.69
N ASP A 412 6.50 -7.54 8.53
CA ASP A 412 6.85 -6.45 9.45
C ASP A 412 6.44 -5.10 8.83
N VAL A 413 5.25 -4.60 9.17
CA VAL A 413 4.66 -3.39 8.60
C VAL A 413 5.16 -2.11 9.27
N ASP A 414 5.61 -2.18 10.52
CA ASP A 414 6.10 -0.99 11.24
C ASP A 414 7.64 -0.88 11.26
N GLY A 415 8.34 -1.95 10.87
CA GLY A 415 9.79 -2.01 10.75
C GLY A 415 10.49 -2.22 12.09
N ASP A 416 9.79 -2.75 13.11
CA ASP A 416 10.36 -3.01 14.43
C ASP A 416 11.14 -4.34 14.52
N GLY A 417 11.10 -5.14 13.45
CA GLY A 417 11.75 -6.43 13.30
C GLY A 417 10.95 -7.62 13.83
N ARG A 418 9.71 -7.43 14.27
CA ARG A 418 8.77 -8.51 14.60
C ARG A 418 7.74 -8.70 13.50
N ALA A 419 7.13 -9.87 13.51
CA ALA A 419 6.02 -10.12 12.62
C ALA A 419 4.74 -9.46 13.16
N ASP A 420 4.00 -8.89 12.22
CA ASP A 420 2.69 -8.32 12.41
C ASP A 420 1.62 -9.21 11.80
N PHE A 421 0.37 -8.93 12.15
CA PHE A 421 -0.75 -9.64 11.59
C PHE A 421 -1.98 -8.76 11.40
N ALA A 422 -2.82 -9.15 10.46
CA ALA A 422 -4.11 -8.53 10.24
C ALA A 422 -5.24 -9.54 10.31
N ILE A 423 -6.33 -9.06 10.89
CA ILE A 423 -7.61 -9.73 11.00
C ILE A 423 -8.61 -8.88 10.28
N GLU A 424 -9.47 -9.51 9.52
CA GLU A 424 -10.57 -8.79 8.93
C GLU A 424 -11.90 -9.21 9.59
N ALA A 425 -12.80 -8.24 9.68
CA ALA A 425 -14.08 -8.37 10.33
C ALA A 425 -15.17 -7.77 9.44
N ILE A 426 -16.20 -8.58 9.23
CA ILE A 426 -17.30 -8.30 8.33
C ILE A 426 -18.49 -7.83 9.15
N GLY A 427 -19.01 -6.63 8.91
CA GLY A 427 -20.29 -6.20 9.47
C GLY A 427 -20.23 -5.16 10.60
N LEU A 428 -19.15 -4.38 10.70
CA LEU A 428 -19.18 -3.19 11.56
C LEU A 428 -20.29 -2.26 11.06
N ASP A 429 -21.31 -2.05 11.90
CA ASP A 429 -22.40 -1.11 11.65
C ASP A 429 -21.86 0.31 11.87
N THR A 430 -21.26 0.87 10.83
CA THR A 430 -21.04 2.32 10.78
C THR A 430 -22.37 3.00 10.44
N ASP A 431 -22.49 4.31 10.65
CA ASP A 431 -23.68 5.10 10.27
C ASP A 431 -24.07 4.97 8.76
N PHE A 432 -23.26 4.25 7.97
CA PHE A 432 -23.37 4.01 6.53
C PHE A 432 -23.79 2.57 6.12
N GLY A 433 -23.98 1.64 7.08
CA GLY A 433 -24.35 0.24 6.83
C GLY A 433 -23.21 -0.76 7.09
N SER A 434 -23.45 -2.06 6.83
CA SER A 434 -22.45 -3.13 7.05
C SER A 434 -21.25 -2.95 6.12
N VAL A 435 -20.10 -2.63 6.72
CA VAL A 435 -18.80 -2.48 6.06
C VAL A 435 -17.84 -3.59 6.51
N GLY A 436 -16.87 -3.93 5.66
CA GLY A 436 -15.72 -4.76 6.04
C GLY A 436 -14.66 -3.88 6.72
N THR A 437 -13.90 -4.41 7.66
CA THR A 437 -12.79 -3.65 8.28
C THR A 437 -11.63 -4.55 8.59
N THR A 438 -10.45 -4.11 8.15
CA THR A 438 -9.18 -4.77 8.46
C THR A 438 -8.59 -4.13 9.70
N PHE A 439 -8.21 -4.96 10.67
CA PHE A 439 -7.54 -4.60 11.91
C PHE A 439 -6.12 -5.11 11.85
N LEU A 440 -5.14 -4.20 11.91
CA LEU A 440 -3.72 -4.51 11.86
C LEU A 440 -3.12 -4.42 13.26
N PHE A 441 -2.36 -5.44 13.65
CA PHE A 441 -1.75 -5.56 14.96
C PHE A 441 -0.24 -5.68 14.78
N SER A 442 0.48 -4.77 15.43
CA SER A 442 1.93 -4.89 15.55
C SER A 442 2.32 -6.05 16.48
N GLY A 443 3.43 -6.71 16.18
CA GLY A 443 4.11 -7.63 17.10
C GLY A 443 4.47 -6.93 18.42
N VAL A 444 4.54 -7.68 19.52
CA VAL A 444 4.78 -7.10 20.86
C VAL A 444 6.08 -7.62 21.46
N ASP A 445 6.87 -6.73 22.06
CA ASP A 445 7.99 -7.15 22.91
C ASP A 445 7.46 -7.73 24.23
N TRP A 446 7.53 -9.06 24.39
CA TRP A 446 7.07 -9.78 25.58
C TRP A 446 7.68 -9.30 26.91
N THR A 447 8.84 -8.64 26.88
CA THR A 447 9.46 -8.11 28.10
C THR A 447 8.81 -6.82 28.60
N THR A 448 7.99 -6.16 27.77
CA THR A 448 7.39 -4.86 28.08
C THR A 448 5.90 -4.71 27.68
N GLY A 449 5.37 -5.58 26.83
CA GLY A 449 4.04 -5.49 26.21
C GLY A 449 2.95 -6.38 26.82
N THR A 450 1.69 -6.13 26.43
CA THR A 450 0.53 -6.97 26.76
C THR A 450 -0.06 -7.46 25.44
N LEU A 451 -0.39 -8.74 25.33
CA LEU A 451 -1.07 -9.27 24.14
C LEU A 451 -2.41 -8.54 23.93
N PRO A 452 -2.82 -8.34 22.66
CA PRO A 452 -4.14 -7.76 22.37
C PRO A 452 -5.24 -8.66 22.94
N SER A 453 -6.31 -8.04 23.44
CA SER A 453 -7.41 -8.71 24.12
C SER A 453 -8.76 -8.55 23.41
N SER A 454 -8.79 -7.68 22.40
CA SER A 454 -9.94 -7.41 21.54
C SER A 454 -9.45 -6.97 20.16
N ILE A 455 -10.30 -7.12 19.14
CA ILE A 455 -9.96 -6.61 17.81
C ILE A 455 -9.74 -5.08 17.79
N TYR A 456 -10.27 -4.34 18.78
CA TYR A 456 -10.13 -2.89 18.89
C TYR A 456 -8.80 -2.43 19.50
N ASP A 457 -7.94 -3.38 19.89
CA ASP A 457 -6.58 -3.08 20.35
C ASP A 457 -5.59 -2.92 19.16
N ALA A 458 -6.10 -2.91 17.92
CA ALA A 458 -5.32 -2.80 16.69
C ALA A 458 -4.53 -1.48 16.59
N THR A 459 -3.32 -1.56 16.04
CA THR A 459 -2.45 -0.40 15.72
C THR A 459 -3.05 0.45 14.60
N ALA A 460 -3.67 -0.20 13.60
CA ALA A 460 -4.38 0.46 12.52
C ALA A 460 -5.69 -0.25 12.16
N THR A 461 -6.62 0.52 11.62
CA THR A 461 -7.92 0.02 11.11
C THR A 461 -8.19 0.58 9.73
N ILE A 462 -8.51 -0.27 8.75
CA ILE A 462 -8.84 0.13 7.38
C ILE A 462 -10.31 -0.23 7.13
N THR A 463 -11.16 0.79 6.98
CA THR A 463 -12.61 0.60 6.75
C THR A 463 -12.94 0.51 5.27
N GLN A 464 -13.68 -0.53 4.88
CA GLN A 464 -14.06 -0.85 3.51
C GLN A 464 -15.56 -0.56 3.27
N GLY A 465 -15.91 0.39 2.41
CA GLY A 465 -17.31 0.68 2.06
C GLY A 465 -17.80 2.12 2.30
N ALA A 466 -16.88 3.08 2.43
CA ALA A 466 -17.20 4.52 2.42
C ALA A 466 -17.76 5.01 1.05
N ASP A 467 -17.70 4.17 0.01
CA ASP A 467 -18.12 4.44 -1.37
C ASP A 467 -19.62 4.17 -1.65
N GLY A 468 -20.38 3.73 -0.64
CA GLY A 468 -21.83 3.52 -0.73
C GLY A 468 -22.27 2.18 -1.34
N ASP A 469 -21.35 1.23 -1.53
CA ASP A 469 -21.69 -0.15 -1.93
C ASP A 469 -21.86 -1.06 -0.71
N THR A 470 -23.11 -1.25 -0.28
CA THR A 470 -23.48 -1.92 0.97
C THR A 470 -23.45 -3.46 0.92
N ASN A 471 -22.66 -4.10 0.04
CA ASN A 471 -22.78 -5.56 -0.21
C ASN A 471 -21.48 -6.37 -0.25
N ALA A 472 -20.33 -5.85 0.15
CA ALA A 472 -19.08 -6.60 0.09
C ALA A 472 -18.62 -6.96 1.50
N PRO A 473 -18.89 -8.21 1.93
CA PRO A 473 -17.79 -9.16 1.82
C PRO A 473 -18.28 -10.62 1.69
N ASP A 474 -18.32 -11.11 0.45
CA ASP A 474 -17.98 -12.52 0.25
C ASP A 474 -16.44 -12.60 0.39
N GLY A 475 -15.94 -13.53 1.22
CA GLY A 475 -14.52 -13.83 1.49
C GLY A 475 -13.46 -12.95 0.82
N LEU A 476 -12.90 -12.01 1.58
CA LEU A 476 -11.82 -11.13 1.15
C LEU A 476 -10.49 -11.90 1.04
N ALA A 477 -9.55 -11.37 0.26
CA ALA A 477 -8.15 -11.79 0.33
C ALA A 477 -7.40 -10.82 1.23
N LEU A 478 -6.55 -11.32 2.12
CA LEU A 478 -5.73 -10.48 3.00
C LEU A 478 -4.30 -11.02 2.99
N ARG A 479 -3.30 -10.16 2.75
CA ARG A 479 -1.88 -10.54 2.73
C ARG A 479 -1.01 -9.41 3.27
N ILE A 480 -0.08 -9.75 4.16
CA ILE A 480 0.99 -8.89 4.68
C ILE A 480 2.30 -9.59 4.35
N ARG A 481 2.84 -9.32 3.16
CA ARG A 481 4.14 -9.82 2.66
C ARG A 481 4.46 -9.11 1.37
N GLY A 482 5.67 -8.60 1.27
CA GLY A 482 6.21 -7.91 0.11
C GLY A 482 6.43 -6.44 0.42
N ASP A 483 7.64 -5.98 0.14
CA ASP A 483 8.06 -4.58 0.24
C ASP A 483 8.02 -4.00 -1.19
N PHE A 484 6.89 -3.41 -1.57
CA PHE A 484 6.61 -3.00 -2.95
C PHE A 484 7.33 -1.71 -3.32
N ASN A 485 7.66 -0.87 -2.34
CA ASN A 485 8.37 0.39 -2.53
C ASN A 485 9.86 0.34 -2.11
N GLU A 486 10.35 -0.83 -1.69
CA GLU A 486 11.73 -1.07 -1.24
C GLU A 486 12.15 -0.20 -0.03
N ASP A 487 11.21 0.15 0.86
CA ASP A 487 11.47 0.97 2.04
C ASP A 487 11.96 0.16 3.26
N GLY A 488 11.93 -1.17 3.15
CA GLY A 488 12.32 -2.13 4.17
C GLY A 488 11.19 -2.63 5.07
N ARG A 489 9.93 -2.26 4.81
CA ARG A 489 8.73 -2.77 5.49
C ARG A 489 7.90 -3.62 4.55
N ASP A 490 7.20 -4.60 5.13
CA ASP A 490 6.17 -5.33 4.39
C ASP A 490 4.92 -4.47 4.24
N ASP A 491 4.29 -4.55 3.08
CA ASP A 491 3.06 -3.83 2.75
C ASP A 491 1.83 -4.74 2.84
N LEU A 492 0.64 -4.11 2.74
CA LEU A 492 -0.63 -4.78 2.92
C LEU A 492 -1.47 -4.78 1.65
N ILE A 493 -1.95 -5.97 1.27
CA ILE A 493 -2.90 -6.17 0.17
C ILE A 493 -4.24 -6.65 0.72
N ILE A 494 -5.31 -5.96 0.30
CA ILE A 494 -6.70 -6.27 0.65
C ILE A 494 -7.50 -6.50 -0.62
N GLY A 495 -8.02 -7.72 -0.82
CA GLY A 495 -8.94 -8.07 -1.90
C GLY A 495 -10.39 -8.00 -1.48
N GLN A 496 -11.24 -7.41 -2.32
CA GLN A 496 -12.64 -7.11 -2.06
C GLN A 496 -13.60 -7.70 -3.09
N PRO A 497 -13.76 -9.04 -3.18
CA PRO A 497 -14.46 -9.65 -4.31
C PRO A 497 -15.97 -9.44 -4.30
N GLY A 498 -16.53 -8.92 -3.20
CA GLY A 498 -17.93 -8.47 -3.15
C GLY A 498 -18.19 -7.10 -3.80
N HIS A 499 -17.14 -6.30 -4.04
CA HIS A 499 -17.21 -4.92 -4.50
C HIS A 499 -17.88 -4.77 -5.87
N ALA A 500 -18.63 -3.68 -6.07
CA ALA A 500 -19.26 -3.26 -7.33
C ALA A 500 -20.08 -4.37 -8.01
N SER A 501 -21.11 -4.88 -7.30
CA SER A 501 -21.91 -6.04 -7.75
C SER A 501 -21.04 -7.29 -7.98
N LYS A 502 -20.14 -7.57 -7.04
CA LYS A 502 -19.17 -8.68 -7.11
C LYS A 502 -18.22 -8.63 -8.31
N ARG A 503 -18.00 -7.44 -8.89
CA ARG A 503 -16.89 -7.23 -9.83
C ARG A 503 -15.57 -7.49 -9.14
N GLY A 504 -15.48 -7.03 -7.89
CA GLY A 504 -14.33 -7.21 -7.04
C GLY A 504 -13.22 -6.21 -7.32
N SER A 505 -12.38 -6.00 -6.32
CA SER A 505 -11.20 -5.14 -6.37
C SER A 505 -10.08 -5.70 -5.51
N VAL A 506 -8.89 -5.13 -5.65
CA VAL A 506 -7.75 -5.33 -4.75
C VAL A 506 -7.11 -3.98 -4.49
N SER A 507 -6.72 -3.72 -3.25
CA SER A 507 -6.08 -2.47 -2.83
C SER A 507 -4.74 -2.77 -2.17
N LEU A 508 -3.72 -2.02 -2.57
CA LEU A 508 -2.38 -2.04 -1.99
C LEU A 508 -2.21 -0.82 -1.09
N PHE A 509 -1.76 -1.07 0.14
CA PHE A 509 -1.44 -0.06 1.14
C PHE A 509 0.06 -0.14 1.44
N LEU A 510 0.76 0.97 1.27
CA LEU A 510 2.18 1.06 1.61
C LEU A 510 2.34 1.34 3.10
N SER A 511 3.29 0.65 3.72
CA SER A 511 3.64 0.81 5.12
C SER A 511 4.53 2.04 5.37
N PRO A 512 4.55 2.61 6.59
CA PRO A 512 3.86 2.15 7.81
C PRO A 512 2.37 2.50 7.82
N LEU A 513 1.57 1.62 8.44
CA LEU A 513 0.12 1.80 8.58
C LEU A 513 -0.23 2.08 10.05
N GLU A 514 -0.75 3.26 10.34
CA GLU A 514 -1.17 3.67 11.69
C GLU A 514 -2.55 4.34 11.70
N GLY A 515 -3.30 4.18 12.80
CA GLY A 515 -4.54 4.92 13.03
C GLY A 515 -5.73 4.43 12.22
N THR A 516 -6.63 5.34 11.83
CA THR A 516 -7.84 5.00 11.07
C THR A 516 -7.67 5.41 9.62
N LEU A 517 -7.68 4.40 8.75
CA LEU A 517 -7.62 4.50 7.31
C LEU A 517 -8.93 4.01 6.69
N THR A 518 -9.11 4.30 5.42
CA THR A 518 -10.21 3.89 4.56
C THR A 518 -9.66 3.28 3.30
N ILE A 519 -10.53 2.71 2.48
CA ILE A 519 -10.12 2.23 1.17
C ILE A 519 -9.56 3.35 0.29
N HIS A 520 -9.93 4.63 0.50
CA HIS A 520 -9.43 5.73 -0.32
C HIS A 520 -7.96 6.08 -0.06
N ASP A 521 -7.42 5.65 1.08
CA ASP A 521 -6.03 5.88 1.47
C ASP A 521 -5.10 4.79 0.89
N ALA A 522 -5.60 3.92 0.02
CA ALA A 522 -4.77 2.91 -0.62
C ALA A 522 -3.89 3.56 -1.69
N TYR A 523 -2.60 3.20 -1.68
CA TYR A 523 -1.65 3.60 -2.72
C TYR A 523 -2.14 3.23 -4.11
N ARG A 524 -2.72 2.03 -4.28
CA ARG A 524 -3.26 1.57 -5.57
C ARG A 524 -4.54 0.78 -5.42
N HIS A 525 -5.39 0.94 -6.44
CA HIS A 525 -6.61 0.17 -6.64
C HIS A 525 -6.59 -0.61 -7.95
N LEU A 526 -6.82 -1.91 -7.84
CA LEU A 526 -7.05 -2.81 -8.96
C LEU A 526 -8.54 -3.17 -8.99
N GLN A 527 -9.19 -3.08 -10.15
CA GLN A 527 -10.61 -3.43 -10.26
C GLN A 527 -10.82 -4.56 -11.26
N GLY A 528 -11.76 -5.45 -10.94
CA GLY A 528 -12.23 -6.47 -11.86
C GLY A 528 -12.95 -5.87 -13.06
N VAL A 529 -13.27 -6.71 -14.05
CA VAL A 529 -13.78 -6.25 -15.36
C VAL A 529 -15.31 -6.18 -15.37
N SER A 530 -15.95 -7.26 -14.91
CA SER A 530 -17.40 -7.49 -15.01
C SER A 530 -18.00 -7.87 -13.66
N GLY A 531 -19.30 -7.59 -13.48
CA GLY A 531 -19.99 -8.00 -12.25
C GLY A 531 -20.02 -9.54 -12.11
N SER A 532 -19.90 -10.03 -10.88
CA SER A 532 -19.73 -11.46 -10.51
C SER A 532 -18.35 -12.08 -10.71
N ASP A 533 -17.36 -11.36 -11.24
CA ASP A 533 -15.98 -11.86 -11.41
C ASP A 533 -15.33 -12.29 -10.07
N ARG A 534 -15.73 -11.64 -8.96
CA ARG A 534 -15.16 -11.86 -7.62
C ARG A 534 -13.65 -11.68 -7.60
N THR A 535 -13.16 -10.68 -8.30
CA THR A 535 -11.73 -10.31 -8.31
C THR A 535 -11.25 -9.98 -6.90
N GLY A 536 -10.11 -10.52 -6.49
CA GLY A 536 -9.61 -10.34 -5.12
C GLY A 536 -10.11 -11.42 -4.15
N THR A 537 -10.66 -12.54 -4.65
CA THR A 537 -10.99 -13.72 -3.79
C THR A 537 -9.74 -14.37 -3.21
N SER A 538 -8.64 -14.31 -3.95
CA SER A 538 -7.33 -14.72 -3.46
C SER A 538 -6.27 -13.79 -4.02
N ALA A 539 -5.17 -13.64 -3.29
CA ALA A 539 -4.03 -12.85 -3.71
C ALA A 539 -2.73 -13.51 -3.21
N THR A 540 -1.65 -13.33 -3.96
CA THR A 540 -0.29 -13.71 -3.58
C THR A 540 0.72 -12.82 -4.30
N THR A 541 1.95 -12.77 -3.79
CA THR A 541 3.05 -12.03 -4.42
C THR A 541 4.06 -12.97 -5.09
N LEU A 542 4.69 -12.51 -6.17
CA LEU A 542 5.70 -13.24 -6.94
C LEU A 542 6.68 -12.28 -7.60
N THR A 543 7.90 -12.71 -7.91
CA THR A 543 8.86 -11.93 -8.71
C THR A 543 8.85 -12.43 -10.17
N ILE A 544 7.95 -11.91 -11.00
CA ILE A 544 7.62 -12.46 -12.33
C ILE A 544 8.36 -11.79 -13.48
N ASP A 545 8.73 -10.51 -13.40
CA ASP A 545 9.33 -9.78 -14.54
C ASP A 545 10.86 -9.57 -14.43
N ALA A 546 11.47 -10.19 -13.41
CA ALA A 546 12.89 -10.19 -13.12
C ALA A 546 13.49 -8.80 -12.86
N ASP A 547 12.67 -7.81 -12.51
CA ASP A 547 13.16 -6.52 -12.01
C ASP A 547 13.58 -6.58 -10.54
N GLY A 548 13.20 -7.63 -9.83
CA GLY A 548 13.58 -7.90 -8.45
C GLY A 548 12.55 -7.43 -7.43
N ARG A 549 11.45 -6.82 -7.86
CA ARG A 549 10.31 -6.45 -7.02
C ARG A 549 9.22 -7.51 -7.06
N ASP A 550 8.37 -7.46 -6.04
CA ASP A 550 7.20 -8.31 -5.95
C ASP A 550 6.08 -7.76 -6.84
N ASP A 551 5.46 -8.66 -7.59
CA ASP A 551 4.26 -8.52 -8.40
C ASP A 551 3.07 -9.11 -7.63
N ILE A 552 1.85 -8.75 -8.04
CA ILE A 552 0.60 -9.12 -7.37
C ILE A 552 -0.17 -10.00 -8.32
N ILE A 553 -0.50 -11.19 -7.86
CA ILE A 553 -1.33 -12.13 -8.58
C ILE A 553 -2.66 -12.20 -7.88
N VAL A 554 -3.72 -11.88 -8.61
CA VAL A 554 -5.09 -11.78 -8.10
C VAL A 554 -5.95 -12.87 -8.71
N GLY A 555 -6.69 -13.60 -7.87
CA GLY A 555 -7.68 -14.58 -8.28
C GLY A 555 -9.06 -13.96 -8.49
N ALA A 556 -9.72 -14.33 -9.58
CA ALA A 556 -11.07 -13.92 -9.96
C ALA A 556 -11.89 -15.15 -10.40
N PRO A 557 -12.31 -16.01 -9.47
CA PRO A 557 -12.91 -17.30 -9.79
C PRO A 557 -14.30 -17.21 -10.44
N GLY A 558 -14.94 -16.04 -10.45
CA GLY A 558 -16.27 -15.84 -11.05
C GLY A 558 -16.27 -15.45 -12.53
N VAL A 559 -15.10 -15.14 -13.11
CA VAL A 559 -14.96 -14.77 -14.52
C VAL A 559 -15.53 -15.86 -15.44
N ASP A 560 -16.22 -15.45 -16.50
CA ASP A 560 -16.75 -16.31 -17.57
C ASP A 560 -17.58 -17.51 -17.07
N GLU A 561 -18.69 -17.22 -16.37
CA GLU A 561 -19.58 -18.23 -15.77
C GLU A 561 -18.84 -19.18 -14.82
N ASP A 562 -18.08 -18.61 -13.88
CA ASP A 562 -17.27 -19.35 -12.92
C ASP A 562 -16.16 -20.21 -13.57
N GLN A 563 -15.78 -19.96 -14.84
CA GLN A 563 -14.56 -20.58 -15.39
C GLN A 563 -13.34 -20.16 -14.58
N GLY A 564 -13.32 -18.90 -14.16
CA GLY A 564 -12.30 -18.33 -13.30
C GLY A 564 -11.04 -17.92 -14.03
N ALA A 565 -10.40 -16.88 -13.51
CA ALA A 565 -9.18 -16.31 -14.03
C ALA A 565 -8.22 -15.92 -12.90
N ILE A 566 -6.96 -15.69 -13.28
CA ILE A 566 -5.99 -14.92 -12.51
C ILE A 566 -5.54 -13.70 -13.32
N TYR A 567 -5.18 -12.63 -12.62
CA TYR A 567 -4.54 -11.45 -13.18
C TYR A 567 -3.15 -11.29 -12.57
N VAL A 568 -2.15 -11.00 -13.40
CA VAL A 568 -0.77 -10.77 -12.98
C VAL A 568 -0.45 -9.29 -13.18
N VAL A 569 -0.44 -8.52 -12.10
CA VAL A 569 -0.09 -7.10 -12.14
C VAL A 569 1.39 -6.99 -11.80
N THR A 570 2.17 -6.51 -12.76
CA THR A 570 3.62 -6.38 -12.61
C THR A 570 4.00 -5.11 -11.90
N SER A 571 5.19 -5.08 -11.32
CA SER A 571 5.62 -3.95 -10.51
C SER A 571 5.93 -2.69 -11.31
N SER A 572 5.94 -2.80 -12.64
CA SER A 572 6.01 -1.68 -13.57
C SER A 572 4.66 -1.08 -13.93
N GLU A 573 3.56 -1.73 -13.54
CA GLU A 573 2.19 -1.32 -13.86
C GLU A 573 1.50 -0.53 -12.73
N TRP A 574 2.08 -0.46 -11.53
CA TRP A 574 1.66 0.47 -10.48
C TRP A 574 2.61 1.63 -10.29
#